data_AF-A0A2V7YI90-F1
#
_entry.id   AF-A0A2V7YI90-F1
#
_cell.length_a   1.000
_cell.length_b   1.000
_cell.length_c   1.000
_cell.angle_alpha   90.00
_cell.angle_beta   90.00
_cell.angle_gamma   90.00
#
_symmetry.space_group_name_H-M   'P 1'
#
loop_
_entity.id
_entity.type
_entity.pdbx_description
1 polymer ?
#
loop_
_entity_poly.entity_id
_entity_poly.type
_entity_poly.pdbx_seq_one_letter_code
_entity_poly.pdbx_strand_id
1 'polypeptide(L)'
;MRKISIAIAALTLVLALGCKNQNQYSSSNTPSPNNTVASQTTNLSPEDLGKLGAEIKKHPKDAQKLLSDKGLTEQQFEQAVRKVAENPDQSKRYAEAYKKAKT
;
A
#
# COMPACT_ATOMS: atom_id res chain seq x y z
N MET A 1 -41.41 -9.30 -31.80
CA MET A 1 -41.28 -10.66 -31.26
C MET A 1 -39.93 -10.79 -30.57
N ARG A 2 -39.92 -11.01 -29.26
CA ARG A 2 -38.71 -11.21 -28.46
C ARG A 2 -38.20 -12.64 -28.69
N LYS A 3 -36.89 -12.80 -28.90
CA LYS A 3 -36.24 -14.11 -28.84
C LYS A 3 -35.07 -13.99 -27.87
N ILE A 4 -35.26 -14.59 -26.71
CA ILE A 4 -34.23 -14.79 -25.69
C ILE A 4 -33.59 -16.15 -26.04
N SER A 5 -32.28 -16.19 -26.15
CA SER A 5 -31.54 -17.45 -26.17
C SER A 5 -30.37 -17.33 -25.20
N ILE A 6 -30.47 -18.14 -24.15
CA ILE A 6 -29.46 -18.40 -23.13
C ILE A 6 -28.40 -19.32 -23.74
N ALA A 7 -27.12 -19.04 -23.54
CA ALA A 7 -26.07 -20.04 -23.63
C ALA A 7 -25.03 -19.79 -22.54
N ILE A 8 -24.76 -20.85 -21.79
CA ILE A 8 -23.93 -20.96 -20.60
C ILE A 8 -22.51 -21.38 -21.01
N ALA A 9 -21.54 -21.01 -20.17
CA ALA A 9 -20.20 -21.57 -20.01
C ALA A 9 -19.12 -21.24 -21.06
N ALA A 10 -18.12 -20.48 -20.61
CA ALA A 10 -16.76 -21.00 -20.49
C ALA A 10 -15.94 -20.06 -19.60
N LEU A 11 -15.67 -20.49 -18.36
CA LEU A 11 -14.72 -19.86 -17.46
C LEU A 11 -13.32 -20.26 -17.94
N THR A 12 -12.72 -19.46 -18.84
CA THR A 12 -11.32 -19.66 -19.25
C THR A 12 -10.39 -19.02 -18.23
N LEU A 13 -9.90 -19.86 -17.33
CA LEU A 13 -8.80 -19.60 -16.43
C LEU A 13 -7.52 -19.37 -17.25
N VAL A 14 -7.07 -18.13 -17.40
CA VAL A 14 -5.75 -17.81 -17.96
C VAL A 14 -4.80 -17.45 -16.82
N LEU A 15 -4.11 -18.47 -16.31
CA LEU A 15 -2.86 -18.30 -15.57
C LEU A 15 -1.71 -18.42 -16.57
N ALA A 16 -1.14 -17.28 -16.97
CA ALA A 16 0.16 -17.22 -17.62
C ALA A 16 1.16 -16.54 -16.67
N LEU A 17 1.79 -17.36 -15.84
CA LEU A 17 3.03 -17.04 -15.14
C LEU A 17 4.17 -17.13 -16.16
N GLY A 18 4.91 -16.05 -16.42
CA GLY A 18 6.05 -16.18 -17.33
C GLY A 18 6.80 -14.92 -17.78
N CYS A 19 6.98 -13.88 -16.96
CA CYS A 19 8.01 -12.87 -17.23
C CYS A 19 9.28 -13.20 -16.44
N LYS A 20 10.11 -14.09 -16.99
CA LYS A 20 11.49 -14.32 -16.54
C LYS A 20 12.37 -13.18 -17.08
N ASN A 21 12.42 -12.08 -16.35
CA ASN A 21 13.35 -10.99 -16.62
C ASN A 21 14.71 -11.36 -16.03
N GLN A 22 15.60 -11.87 -16.87
CA GLN A 22 16.96 -12.23 -16.51
C GLN A 22 17.82 -10.96 -16.53
N ASN A 23 17.74 -10.16 -15.46
CA ASN A 23 18.67 -9.06 -15.25
C ASN A 23 19.98 -9.63 -14.69
N GLN A 24 20.98 -9.66 -15.57
CA GLN A 24 22.39 -9.79 -15.24
C GLN A 24 22.78 -8.64 -14.32
N TYR A 25 23.05 -8.93 -13.05
CA TYR A 25 23.85 -8.04 -12.21
C TYR A 25 25.08 -8.83 -11.75
N SER A 26 26.17 -8.59 -12.46
CA SER A 26 27.52 -8.89 -12.01
C SER A 26 27.72 -8.27 -10.63
N SER A 27 28.04 -9.10 -9.64
CA SER A 27 28.57 -8.64 -8.36
C SER A 27 29.93 -7.98 -8.57
N SER A 28 29.95 -6.66 -8.61
CA SER A 28 31.15 -5.87 -8.33
C SER A 28 31.04 -5.28 -6.93
N ASN A 29 31.79 -5.87 -6.00
CA ASN A 29 31.93 -5.36 -4.64
C ASN A 29 32.51 -3.95 -4.67
N THR A 30 31.65 -2.95 -4.44
CA THR A 30 32.05 -1.61 -4.00
C THR A 30 31.25 -1.29 -2.74
N PRO A 31 31.91 -0.99 -1.60
CA PRO A 31 31.20 -0.62 -0.38
C PRO A 31 30.66 0.80 -0.56
N SER A 32 29.39 0.93 -0.95
CA SER A 32 28.68 2.20 -0.92
C SER A 32 28.22 2.47 0.52
N PRO A 33 28.39 3.71 1.04
CA PRO A 33 28.15 4.00 2.44
C PRO A 33 26.71 3.67 2.82
N ASN A 34 26.67 2.87 3.86
CA ASN A 34 25.53 2.42 4.62
C ASN A 34 24.61 3.59 5.03
N ASN A 35 23.70 4.01 4.15
CA ASN A 35 22.47 4.66 4.57
C ASN A 35 21.50 3.56 5.01
N THR A 36 21.83 2.92 6.14
CA THR A 36 20.83 2.30 7.00
C THR A 36 19.96 3.47 7.47
N VAL A 37 18.94 3.80 6.68
CA VAL A 37 17.77 4.49 7.21
C VAL A 37 17.25 3.52 8.25
N ALA A 38 17.57 3.80 9.52
CA ALA A 38 17.08 3.05 10.64
C ALA A 38 15.58 2.86 10.40
N SER A 39 15.16 1.60 10.28
CA SER A 39 13.76 1.21 10.30
C SER A 39 13.21 1.53 11.68
N GLN A 40 13.10 2.82 12.01
CA GLN A 40 12.17 3.32 12.99
C GLN A 40 10.81 2.96 12.41
N THR A 41 10.38 1.76 12.80
CA THR A 41 9.01 1.33 12.62
C THR A 41 8.23 2.25 13.55
N THR A 42 7.87 3.43 13.06
CA THR A 42 6.99 4.32 13.77
C THR A 42 5.67 3.58 13.86
N ASN A 43 5.47 2.94 15.00
CA ASN A 43 4.44 1.94 15.25
C ASN A 43 3.10 2.65 15.45
N LEU A 44 2.65 3.37 14.41
CA LEU A 44 1.38 4.06 14.41
C LEU A 44 0.25 3.03 14.49
N SER A 45 -0.78 3.38 15.26
CA SER A 45 -1.99 2.58 15.31
C SER A 45 -2.71 2.58 13.96
N PRO A 46 -3.52 1.55 13.66
CA PRO A 46 -4.38 1.55 12.47
C PRO A 46 -5.26 2.81 12.38
N GLU A 47 -5.76 3.31 13.51
CA GLU A 47 -6.55 4.54 13.58
C GLU A 47 -5.76 5.78 13.17
N ASP A 48 -4.53 5.90 13.65
CA ASP A 48 -3.67 7.05 13.33
C ASP A 48 -3.24 7.02 11.86
N LEU A 49 -2.95 5.84 11.32
CA LEU A 49 -2.69 5.66 9.89
C LEU A 49 -3.93 6.03 9.06
N GLY A 50 -5.13 5.67 9.52
CA GLY A 50 -6.39 6.01 8.85
C GLY A 50 -6.64 7.53 8.83
N LYS A 51 -6.45 8.20 9.97
CA LYS A 51 -6.56 9.67 10.07
C LYS A 51 -5.52 10.36 9.19
N LEU A 52 -4.26 9.92 9.25
CA LEU A 52 -3.17 10.48 8.47
C LEU A 52 -3.41 10.32 6.96
N GLY A 53 -3.86 9.15 6.52
CA GLY A 53 -4.21 8.92 5.12
C GLY A 53 -5.37 9.79 4.64
N ALA A 54 -6.35 10.08 5.51
CA ALA A 54 -7.45 10.98 5.19
C ALA A 54 -6.97 12.44 5.07
N GLU A 55 -6.09 12.86 5.98
CA GLU A 55 -5.48 14.20 5.97
C GLU A 55 -4.64 14.41 4.70
N ILE A 56 -3.80 13.44 4.35
CA ILE A 56 -3.01 13.45 3.11
C ILE A 56 -3.92 13.56 1.88
N LYS A 57 -5.08 12.90 1.89
CA LYS A 57 -6.05 13.02 0.79
C LYS A 57 -6.69 14.40 0.71
N LYS A 58 -6.96 15.04 1.85
CA LYS A 58 -7.50 16.41 1.90
C LYS A 58 -6.45 17.42 1.45
N HIS A 59 -5.18 17.19 1.81
CA HIS A 59 -4.06 18.09 1.58
C HIS A 59 -2.90 17.38 0.85
N PRO A 60 -3.08 16.98 -0.43
CA PRO A 60 -2.07 16.19 -1.15
C PRO A 60 -0.76 16.96 -1.37
N LYS A 61 -0.81 18.30 -1.42
CA LYS A 61 0.38 19.15 -1.51
C LYS A 61 1.23 19.12 -0.24
N ASP A 62 0.60 18.85 0.90
CA ASP A 62 1.24 18.81 2.22
C ASP A 62 1.57 17.37 2.65
N ALA A 63 1.34 16.37 1.79
CA ALA A 63 1.50 14.96 2.12
C ALA A 63 2.87 14.64 2.74
N GLN A 64 3.93 15.13 2.10
CA GLN A 64 5.30 14.90 2.58
C GLN A 64 5.56 15.55 3.94
N LYS A 65 4.98 16.73 4.19
CA LYS A 65 5.06 17.39 5.49
C LYS A 65 4.28 16.61 6.55
N LEU A 66 3.04 16.22 6.26
CA LEU A 66 2.18 15.46 7.18
C LEU A 66 2.80 14.12 7.59
N LEU A 67 3.48 13.45 6.66
CA LEU A 67 4.23 12.22 6.92
C LEU A 67 5.48 12.51 7.77
N SER A 68 6.24 13.55 7.42
CA SER A 68 7.46 13.94 8.16
C SER A 68 7.16 14.38 9.59
N ASP A 69 6.04 15.07 9.82
CA ASP A 69 5.56 15.46 11.17
C ASP A 69 5.29 14.23 12.05
N LYS A 70 5.08 13.05 11.44
CA LYS A 70 4.92 11.76 12.11
C LYS A 70 6.21 10.92 12.10
N GLY A 71 7.33 11.47 11.64
CA GLY A 71 8.58 10.72 11.49
C GLY A 71 8.45 9.57 10.49
N LEU A 72 7.65 9.74 9.44
CA LEU A 72 7.41 8.74 8.41
C LEU A 72 7.83 9.25 7.04
N THR A 73 8.36 8.34 6.22
CA THR A 73 8.41 8.50 4.77
C THR A 73 7.14 7.93 4.13
N GLU A 74 6.91 8.29 2.86
CA GLU A 74 5.79 7.72 2.09
C GLU A 74 5.89 6.20 1.97
N GLN A 75 7.09 5.66 1.75
CA GLN A 75 7.33 4.22 1.69
C GLN A 75 7.03 3.53 3.03
N GLN A 76 7.43 4.14 4.15
CA GLN A 76 7.13 3.59 5.48
C GLN A 76 5.63 3.62 5.77
N PHE A 77 4.94 4.70 5.38
CA PHE A 77 3.49 4.80 5.51
C PHE A 77 2.76 3.75 4.67
N GLU A 78 3.14 3.57 3.39
CA GLU A 78 2.55 2.54 2.53
C GLU A 78 2.76 1.14 3.11
N GLN A 79 3.97 0.83 3.58
CA GLN A 79 4.27 -0.45 4.21
C GLN A 79 3.45 -0.67 5.49
N ALA A 80 3.28 0.37 6.31
CA ALA A 80 2.47 0.30 7.51
C ALA A 80 0.99 0.03 7.17
N VAL A 81 0.44 0.73 6.16
CA VAL A 81 -0.93 0.50 5.68
C VAL A 81 -1.09 -0.91 5.10
N ARG A 82 -0.11 -1.41 4.34
CA ARG A 82 -0.14 -2.78 3.79
C ARG A 82 -0.17 -3.82 4.91
N LYS A 83 0.67 -3.67 5.94
CA LYS A 83 0.66 -4.56 7.13
C LYS A 83 -0.67 -4.51 7.88
N VAL A 84 -1.25 -3.32 8.05
CA VAL A 84 -2.59 -3.17 8.65
C VAL A 84 -3.66 -3.86 7.81
N ALA A 85 -3.55 -3.84 6.48
CA ALA A 85 -4.49 -4.48 5.58
C ALA A 85 -4.44 -6.02 5.62
N GLU A 86 -3.31 -6.61 6.03
CA GLU A 86 -3.14 -8.07 6.19
C GLU A 86 -3.99 -8.61 7.35
N ASN A 87 -4.34 -7.78 8.34
CA ASN A 87 -5.21 -8.16 9.44
C ASN A 87 -6.63 -7.58 9.26
N PRO A 88 -7.68 -8.42 9.19
CA PRO A 88 -9.04 -7.95 8.91
C PRO A 88 -9.63 -7.05 10.01
N ASP A 89 -9.22 -7.21 11.28
CA ASP A 89 -9.66 -6.33 12.38
C ASP A 89 -9.00 -4.95 12.27
N GLN A 90 -7.68 -4.93 12.10
CA GLN A 90 -6.93 -3.69 11.97
C GLN A 90 -7.34 -2.92 10.71
N SER A 91 -7.56 -3.61 9.60
CA SER A 91 -8.05 -3.04 8.34
C SER A 91 -9.40 -2.33 8.52
N LYS A 92 -10.33 -2.93 9.27
CA LYS A 92 -11.62 -2.27 9.60
C LYS A 92 -11.40 -1.00 10.41
N ARG A 93 -10.57 -1.05 11.45
CA ARG A 93 -10.26 0.11 12.31
C ARG A 93 -9.62 1.25 11.53
N TYR A 94 -8.68 0.93 10.64
CA TYR A 94 -8.09 1.89 9.69
C TYR A 94 -9.16 2.52 8.79
N ALA A 95 -9.99 1.69 8.16
CA ALA A 95 -11.01 2.17 7.22
C ALA A 95 -12.07 3.05 7.91
N GLU A 96 -12.48 2.70 9.13
CA GLU A 96 -13.40 3.53 9.93
C GLU A 96 -12.77 4.88 10.30
N ALA A 97 -11.54 4.88 10.79
CA ALA A 97 -10.82 6.10 11.14
C ALA A 97 -10.64 7.00 9.90
N TYR A 98 -10.24 6.42 8.77
CA TYR A 98 -10.13 7.12 7.50
C TYR A 98 -11.47 7.71 7.06
N LYS A 99 -12.56 6.93 7.11
CA LYS A 99 -13.90 7.40 6.71
C LYS A 99 -14.37 8.57 7.57
N LYS A 100 -14.19 8.47 8.91
CA LYS A 100 -14.53 9.52 9.87
C LYS A 100 -13.70 10.79 9.66
N ALA A 101 -12.40 10.65 9.38
CA ALA A 101 -11.50 11.78 9.18
C ALA A 101 -11.62 12.40 7.76
N LYS A 102 -12.08 11.63 6.77
CA LYS A 102 -12.32 12.11 5.40
C LYS A 102 -13.55 13.02 5.32
N THR A 103 -14.53 12.81 6.19
CA THR A 103 -15.75 13.63 6.23
C THR A 103 -15.42 15.07 6.60
#